data_AF-A0A1V5NNT2-F1
#
_entry.id   AF-A0A1V5NNT2-F1
#
_cell.length_a   1.000
_cell.length_b   1.000
_cell.length_c   1.000
_cell.angle_alpha   90.00
_cell.angle_beta   90.00
_cell.angle_gamma   90.00
#
_symmetry.space_group_name_H-M   'P 1'
#
loop_
_entity.id
_entity.type
_entity.pdbx_description
1 polymer ?
#
loop_
_entity_poly.entity_id
_entity_poly.type
_entity_poly.pdbx_seq_one_letter_code
_entity_poly.pdbx_strand_id
1 'polypeptide(L)'
;MNEWVGLEHAKMINEQLKKWETTAEDIDLIASHGQTIYHSPKSMRPASEYGNATLQIGDGDHLAVNTGIITISDFRQKNIAAGGEGAPLAAYGDYLLFANSDEPVVLLNIGGISNATFIPASASFKDIVCTDIGPGNTLMDQWIQQHTDWKFDKDAYYAQQGSINEDLLSALKANPFFDLPVPKTTGPELFNTGYIQESIKKARLENLIWQDVLATLNYFTATVIASTILKFSTEKAKPSILISGGGLHNPLLLEHLHQLLPGYSIGSTSDKGIHPDAKEAILFALLANELISGENSFGEGAPGFPAVGMGKISFPF
;
A
#
# COMPACT_ATOMS: atom_id res chain seq x y z
N MET A 1 7.23 17.86 -17.63
CA MET A 1 7.33 17.61 -16.16
C MET A 1 8.39 16.57 -15.78
N ASN A 2 8.80 15.64 -16.66
CA ASN A 2 9.74 14.57 -16.30
C ASN A 2 11.07 15.07 -15.70
N GLU A 3 11.76 15.96 -16.42
CA GLU A 3 12.94 16.70 -15.95
C GLU A 3 12.67 17.39 -14.61
N TRP A 4 11.60 18.19 -14.54
CA TRP A 4 11.29 19.00 -13.36
C TRP A 4 11.13 18.16 -12.09
N VAL A 5 10.44 17.01 -12.16
CA VAL A 5 10.33 16.08 -11.02
C VAL A 5 11.69 15.52 -10.63
N GLY A 6 12.53 15.16 -11.60
CA GLY A 6 13.90 14.69 -11.34
C GLY A 6 14.75 15.74 -10.63
N LEU A 7 14.69 17.00 -11.09
CA LEU A 7 15.41 18.12 -10.47
C LEU A 7 14.90 18.43 -9.06
N GLU A 8 13.58 18.39 -8.83
CA GLU A 8 13.03 18.63 -7.49
C GLU A 8 13.42 17.50 -6.52
N HIS A 9 13.39 16.24 -6.95
CA HIS A 9 13.90 15.13 -6.15
C HIS A 9 15.40 15.29 -5.85
N ALA A 10 16.22 15.67 -6.84
CA ALA A 10 17.66 15.90 -6.65
C ALA A 10 17.92 16.98 -5.59
N LYS A 11 17.16 18.07 -5.66
CA LYS A 11 17.20 19.15 -4.67
C LYS A 11 16.85 18.64 -3.27
N MET A 12 15.76 17.88 -3.11
CA MET A 12 15.36 17.31 -1.82
C MET A 12 16.45 16.40 -1.23
N ILE A 13 17.07 15.56 -2.06
CA ILE A 13 18.16 14.67 -1.67
C ILE A 13 19.37 15.49 -1.20
N ASN A 14 19.82 16.46 -2.01
CA ASN A 14 20.97 17.31 -1.67
C ASN A 14 20.72 18.15 -0.39
N GLU A 15 19.49 18.62 -0.18
CA GLU A 15 19.10 19.30 1.07
C GLU A 15 19.13 18.35 2.27
N GLN A 16 18.73 17.10 2.08
CA GLN A 16 18.72 16.11 3.14
C GLN A 16 20.14 15.62 3.50
N LEU A 17 20.99 15.37 2.51
CA LEU A 17 22.40 15.02 2.72
C LEU A 17 23.13 16.10 3.53
N LYS A 18 22.87 17.39 3.26
CA LYS A 18 23.40 18.50 4.07
C LYS A 18 22.95 18.44 5.53
N LYS A 19 21.69 18.10 5.80
CA LYS A 19 21.17 17.96 7.18
C LYS A 19 21.77 16.77 7.91
N TRP A 20 22.14 15.71 7.17
CA TRP A 20 22.81 14.54 7.69
C TRP A 20 24.33 14.69 7.77
N GLU A 21 24.89 15.82 7.33
CA GLU A 21 26.34 16.04 7.24
C GLU A 21 27.03 14.94 6.41
N THR A 22 26.35 14.44 5.39
CA THR A 22 26.77 13.35 4.49
C THR A 22 27.07 13.93 3.10
N THR A 23 28.08 13.40 2.41
CA THR A 23 28.39 13.82 1.02
C THR A 23 27.86 12.82 -0.01
N ALA A 24 27.90 13.18 -1.28
CA ALA A 24 27.46 12.30 -2.35
C ALA A 24 28.33 11.03 -2.45
N GLU A 25 29.62 11.15 -2.11
CA GLU A 25 30.60 10.07 -2.11
C GLU A 25 30.32 9.01 -1.02
N ASP A 26 29.56 9.37 0.02
CA ASP A 26 29.15 8.44 1.08
C ASP A 26 27.92 7.59 0.68
N ILE A 27 27.30 7.88 -0.47
CA ILE A 27 26.09 7.21 -0.94
C ILE A 27 26.38 6.42 -2.22
N ASP A 28 26.26 5.10 -2.16
CA ASP A 28 26.51 4.24 -3.32
C ASP A 28 25.45 4.42 -4.42
N LEU A 29 24.17 4.45 -4.03
CA LEU A 29 23.02 4.41 -4.93
C LEU A 29 21.86 5.26 -4.43
N ILE A 30 21.15 5.91 -5.35
CA ILE A 30 19.79 6.41 -5.12
C ILE A 30 18.80 5.43 -5.74
N ALA A 31 17.74 5.09 -5.01
CA ALA A 31 16.57 4.42 -5.57
C ALA A 31 15.42 5.42 -5.75
N SER A 32 15.04 5.69 -7.00
CA SER A 32 13.95 6.61 -7.33
C SER A 32 12.81 5.86 -8.02
N HIS A 33 11.71 5.65 -7.30
CA HIS A 33 10.47 5.20 -7.92
C HIS A 33 9.92 6.24 -8.92
N GLY A 34 10.14 7.52 -8.65
CA GLY A 34 9.50 8.62 -9.36
C GLY A 34 8.04 8.82 -8.96
N GLN A 35 7.31 9.59 -9.77
CA GLN A 35 5.90 9.86 -9.63
C GLN A 35 5.12 9.09 -10.70
N THR A 36 4.25 8.16 -10.28
CA THR A 36 3.34 7.48 -11.22
C THR A 36 2.38 8.51 -11.81
N ILE A 37 2.36 8.60 -13.14
CA ILE A 37 1.39 9.39 -13.92
C ILE A 37 0.43 8.50 -14.71
N TYR A 38 0.83 7.25 -14.97
CA TYR A 38 -0.03 6.27 -15.62
C TYR A 38 0.28 4.87 -15.12
N HIS A 39 -0.76 4.10 -14.81
CA HIS A 39 -0.65 2.68 -14.51
C HIS A 39 -1.90 1.99 -15.04
N SER A 40 -1.70 1.02 -15.92
CA SER A 40 -2.75 0.49 -16.77
C SER A 40 -2.45 -0.98 -17.10
N PRO A 41 -2.58 -1.89 -16.12
CA PRO A 41 -2.43 -3.33 -16.36
C PRO A 41 -3.52 -3.84 -17.31
N LYS A 42 -3.22 -4.90 -18.06
CA LYS A 42 -4.09 -5.47 -19.08
C LYS A 42 -5.40 -6.01 -18.48
N SER A 43 -5.34 -6.49 -17.24
CA SER A 43 -6.51 -6.94 -16.47
C SER A 43 -7.62 -5.89 -16.37
N MET A 44 -7.27 -4.60 -16.33
CA MET A 44 -8.24 -3.49 -16.34
C MET A 44 -8.77 -3.13 -17.73
N ARG A 45 -8.14 -3.64 -18.81
CA ARG A 45 -8.54 -3.39 -20.20
C ARG A 45 -8.51 -4.69 -21.01
N PRO A 46 -9.40 -5.66 -20.71
CA PRO A 46 -9.35 -6.99 -21.32
C PRO A 46 -9.57 -6.98 -22.84
N ALA A 47 -10.24 -5.96 -23.37
CA ALA A 47 -10.46 -5.76 -24.80
C ALA A 47 -9.33 -4.99 -25.51
N SER A 48 -8.27 -4.57 -24.80
CA SER A 48 -7.17 -3.81 -25.40
C SER A 48 -6.20 -4.73 -26.14
N GLU A 49 -5.75 -4.27 -27.32
CA GLU A 49 -4.64 -4.89 -28.05
C GLU A 49 -3.28 -4.65 -27.40
N TYR A 50 -3.19 -3.67 -26.50
CA TYR A 50 -1.96 -3.30 -25.79
C TYR A 50 -1.75 -4.14 -24.52
N GLY A 51 -0.49 -4.38 -24.17
CA GLY A 51 -0.10 -5.07 -22.94
C GLY A 51 -0.23 -4.22 -21.68
N ASN A 52 0.39 -4.70 -20.59
CA ASN A 52 0.55 -3.93 -19.36
C ASN A 52 1.34 -2.64 -19.67
N ALA A 53 0.88 -1.51 -19.13
CA ALA A 53 1.53 -0.21 -19.34
C ALA A 53 1.67 0.54 -18.02
N THR A 54 2.78 1.24 -17.87
CA THR A 54 3.01 2.14 -16.74
C THR A 54 3.96 3.27 -17.13
N LEU A 55 3.84 4.41 -16.46
CA LEU A 55 4.71 5.56 -16.63
C LEU A 55 4.91 6.25 -15.29
N GLN A 56 6.16 6.22 -14.84
CA GLN A 56 6.66 7.03 -13.74
C GLN A 56 7.50 8.15 -14.36
N ILE A 57 7.37 9.36 -13.82
CA ILE A 57 8.22 10.50 -14.18
C ILE A 57 9.13 10.86 -13.01
N GLY A 58 10.19 11.61 -13.29
CA GLY A 58 11.30 11.83 -12.37
C GLY A 58 12.54 11.24 -12.99
N ASP A 59 13.09 11.96 -13.96
CA ASP A 59 14.16 11.45 -14.81
C ASP A 59 15.40 11.04 -14.01
N GLY A 60 15.83 9.79 -14.16
CA GLY A 60 16.96 9.22 -13.45
C GLY A 60 18.29 9.88 -13.82
N ASP A 61 18.45 10.31 -15.07
CA ASP A 61 19.68 10.99 -15.52
C ASP A 61 19.78 12.39 -14.92
N HIS A 62 18.68 13.14 -14.88
CA HIS A 62 18.65 14.43 -14.18
C HIS A 62 18.94 14.26 -12.69
N LEU A 63 18.40 13.21 -12.06
CA LEU A 63 18.68 12.92 -10.65
C LEU A 63 20.17 12.60 -10.42
N ALA A 64 20.74 11.72 -11.24
CA ALA A 64 22.13 11.28 -11.11
C ALA A 64 23.12 12.44 -11.32
N VAL A 65 22.96 13.20 -12.40
CA VAL A 65 23.85 14.33 -12.72
C VAL A 65 23.77 15.42 -11.65
N ASN A 66 22.60 15.71 -11.09
CA ASN A 66 22.43 16.80 -10.12
C ASN A 66 22.73 16.41 -8.66
N THR A 67 22.83 15.12 -8.37
CA THR A 67 23.25 14.62 -7.04
C THR A 67 24.71 14.15 -7.03
N GLY A 68 25.27 13.80 -8.19
CA GLY A 68 26.57 13.14 -8.29
C GLY A 68 26.53 11.65 -7.91
N ILE A 69 25.35 11.07 -7.73
CA ILE A 69 25.16 9.70 -7.22
C ILE A 69 24.53 8.83 -8.30
N ILE A 70 24.97 7.57 -8.42
CA ILE A 70 24.36 6.59 -9.34
C ILE A 70 22.88 6.41 -8.96
N THR A 71 21.99 6.57 -9.93
CA THR A 71 20.55 6.48 -9.70
C THR A 71 19.96 5.25 -10.35
N ILE A 72 19.19 4.49 -9.57
CA ILE A 72 18.33 3.40 -10.03
C ILE A 72 16.89 3.90 -10.12
N SER A 73 16.29 3.82 -11.30
CA SER A 73 14.90 4.28 -11.55
C SER A 73 14.10 3.24 -12.35
N ASP A 74 12.83 3.53 -12.69
CA ASP A 74 12.01 2.72 -13.62
C ASP A 74 11.76 1.26 -13.20
N PHE A 75 11.69 0.99 -11.89
CA PHE A 75 11.43 -0.35 -11.32
C PHE A 75 10.22 -1.05 -11.94
N ARG A 76 9.09 -0.34 -12.08
CA ARG A 76 7.84 -0.92 -12.62
C ARG A 76 7.93 -1.26 -14.09
N GLN A 77 8.62 -0.44 -14.88
CA GLN A 77 8.80 -0.72 -16.31
C GLN A 77 9.61 -2.00 -16.50
N LYS A 78 10.63 -2.22 -15.68
CA LYS A 78 11.43 -3.44 -15.70
C LYS A 78 10.61 -4.68 -15.32
N ASN A 79 9.76 -4.57 -14.30
CA ASN A 79 8.82 -5.63 -13.92
C ASN A 79 7.83 -5.97 -15.07
N ILE A 80 7.25 -4.95 -15.73
CA ILE A 80 6.37 -5.15 -16.89
C ILE A 80 7.12 -5.80 -18.06
N ALA A 81 8.35 -5.37 -18.35
CA ALA A 81 9.17 -5.94 -19.41
C ALA A 81 9.46 -7.44 -19.18
N ALA A 82 9.48 -7.88 -17.91
CA ALA A 82 9.63 -9.28 -17.52
C ALA A 82 8.29 -10.05 -17.44
N GLY A 83 7.17 -9.44 -17.86
CA GLY A 83 5.85 -10.07 -17.91
C GLY A 83 4.96 -9.85 -16.69
N GLY A 84 5.40 -9.06 -15.70
CA GLY A 84 4.57 -8.65 -14.57
C GLY A 84 3.59 -7.52 -14.91
N GLU A 85 2.78 -7.09 -13.95
CA GLU A 85 1.86 -5.97 -14.11
C GLU A 85 2.46 -4.61 -13.70
N GLY A 86 3.66 -4.61 -13.08
CA GLY A 86 4.31 -3.40 -12.55
C GLY A 86 3.85 -3.02 -11.14
N ALA A 87 2.96 -3.80 -10.52
CA ALA A 87 2.45 -3.59 -9.16
C ALA A 87 1.86 -4.89 -8.57
N PRO A 88 1.79 -5.01 -7.23
CA PRO A 88 2.46 -4.18 -6.24
C PRO A 88 3.94 -4.57 -6.12
N LEU A 89 4.86 -3.62 -6.32
CA LEU A 89 6.29 -3.88 -6.07
C LEU A 89 6.61 -4.00 -4.57
N ALA A 90 5.70 -3.53 -3.71
CA ALA A 90 5.82 -3.64 -2.27
C ALA A 90 5.98 -5.08 -1.77
N ALA A 91 5.47 -6.07 -2.52
CA ALA A 91 5.64 -7.49 -2.21
C ALA A 91 7.12 -7.91 -2.08
N TYR A 92 7.98 -7.36 -2.95
CA TYR A 92 9.40 -7.73 -3.02
C TYR A 92 10.19 -7.26 -1.81
N GLY A 93 10.09 -5.99 -1.42
CA GLY A 93 10.77 -5.54 -0.21
C GLY A 93 10.09 -6.02 1.07
N ASP A 94 8.77 -6.22 1.07
CA ASP A 94 8.08 -6.87 2.20
C ASP A 94 8.67 -8.26 2.47
N TYR A 95 8.89 -9.05 1.42
CA TYR A 95 9.62 -10.32 1.54
C TYR A 95 11.02 -10.13 2.11
N LEU A 96 11.83 -9.24 1.51
CA LEU A 96 13.22 -9.04 1.93
C LEU A 96 13.34 -8.58 3.39
N LEU A 97 12.39 -7.78 3.87
CA LEU A 97 12.39 -7.25 5.22
C LEU A 97 11.89 -8.26 6.26
N PHE A 98 10.94 -9.12 5.91
CA PHE A 98 10.14 -9.85 6.91
C PHE A 98 10.05 -11.37 6.70
N ALA A 99 10.55 -11.94 5.60
CA ALA A 99 10.39 -13.38 5.33
C ALA A 99 11.31 -14.29 6.15
N ASN A 100 12.41 -13.77 6.69
CA ASN A 100 13.32 -14.53 7.55
C ASN A 100 12.82 -14.57 9.01
N SER A 101 11.58 -15.01 9.19
CA SER A 101 10.90 -15.13 10.48
C SER A 101 10.29 -16.52 10.64
N ASP A 102 10.44 -17.11 11.82
CA ASP A 102 9.78 -18.36 12.22
C ASP A 102 8.30 -18.15 12.58
N GLU A 103 7.86 -16.89 12.63
CA GLU A 103 6.47 -16.51 12.87
C GLU A 103 5.85 -15.87 11.62
N PRO A 104 4.59 -16.20 11.29
CA PRO A 104 3.91 -15.55 10.18
C PRO A 104 3.61 -14.08 10.50
N VAL A 105 3.57 -13.25 9.47
CA VAL A 105 3.29 -11.82 9.60
C VAL A 105 2.36 -11.33 8.50
N VAL A 106 1.47 -10.41 8.87
CA VAL A 106 0.66 -9.61 7.95
C VAL A 106 1.17 -8.18 8.02
N LEU A 107 1.65 -7.68 6.88
CA LEU A 107 2.00 -6.28 6.71
C LEU A 107 0.76 -5.56 6.17
N LEU A 108 0.08 -4.81 7.01
CA LEU A 108 -1.19 -4.16 6.70
C LEU A 108 -0.96 -2.68 6.42
N ASN A 109 -1.15 -2.24 5.19
CA ASN A 109 -1.17 -0.81 4.87
C ASN A 109 -2.61 -0.29 4.86
N ILE A 110 -2.89 0.76 5.64
CA ILE A 110 -4.19 1.44 5.69
C ILE A 110 -4.04 2.83 5.06
N GLY A 111 -4.05 2.87 3.72
CA GLY A 111 -4.09 4.10 2.93
C GLY A 111 -5.52 4.48 2.53
N GLY A 112 -5.70 5.07 1.34
CA GLY A 112 -7.05 5.24 0.78
C GLY A 112 -7.76 3.90 0.56
N ILE A 113 -7.02 2.93 0.01
CA ILE A 113 -7.36 1.50 -0.05
C ILE A 113 -6.46 0.78 0.96
N SER A 114 -7.03 -0.18 1.68
CA SER A 114 -6.27 -1.08 2.54
C SER A 114 -5.76 -2.27 1.74
N ASN A 115 -4.49 -2.61 1.94
CA ASN A 115 -3.88 -3.80 1.35
C ASN A 115 -3.05 -4.55 2.39
N ALA A 116 -2.85 -5.84 2.15
CA ALA A 116 -2.07 -6.70 3.01
C ALA A 116 -1.12 -7.58 2.22
N THR A 117 0.09 -7.71 2.77
CA THR A 117 1.05 -8.75 2.40
C THR A 117 1.11 -9.77 3.53
N PHE A 118 0.64 -10.99 3.27
CA PHE A 118 0.78 -12.11 4.20
C PHE A 118 2.02 -12.92 3.86
N ILE A 119 2.90 -13.07 4.84
CA ILE A 119 4.14 -13.83 4.76
C ILE A 119 4.05 -14.97 5.77
N PRO A 120 3.92 -16.24 5.31
CA PRO A 120 3.98 -17.40 6.19
C PRO A 120 5.33 -17.52 6.92
N ALA A 121 5.36 -18.29 8.01
CA ALA A 121 6.61 -18.64 8.68
C ALA A 121 7.53 -19.40 7.71
N SER A 122 8.82 -19.05 7.70
CA SER A 122 9.84 -19.66 6.85
C SER A 122 9.45 -19.70 5.36
N ALA A 123 8.72 -18.68 4.89
CA ALA A 123 8.17 -18.62 3.54
C ALA A 123 9.27 -18.41 2.48
N SER A 124 9.08 -19.05 1.34
CA SER A 124 9.70 -18.62 0.09
C SER A 124 8.82 -17.58 -0.60
N PHE A 125 9.36 -16.85 -1.57
CA PHE A 125 8.63 -15.75 -2.21
C PHE A 125 7.27 -16.15 -2.80
N LYS A 126 7.17 -17.36 -3.38
CA LYS A 126 5.93 -17.89 -3.97
C LYS A 126 4.80 -18.16 -2.95
N ASP A 127 5.15 -18.23 -1.65
CA ASP A 127 4.20 -18.50 -0.58
C ASP A 127 3.55 -17.20 -0.06
N ILE A 128 4.06 -16.03 -0.47
CA ILE A 128 3.52 -14.73 -0.09
C ILE A 128 2.21 -14.46 -0.82
N VAL A 129 1.25 -13.89 -0.09
CA VAL A 129 -0.02 -13.42 -0.67
C VAL A 129 -0.12 -11.91 -0.49
N CYS A 130 -0.18 -11.18 -1.61
CA CYS A 130 -0.46 -9.75 -1.63
C CYS A 130 -1.87 -9.50 -2.14
N THR A 131 -2.69 -8.73 -1.42
CA THR A 131 -4.07 -8.48 -1.81
C THR A 131 -4.55 -7.11 -1.33
N ASP A 132 -5.41 -6.48 -2.12
CA ASP A 132 -6.25 -5.42 -1.60
C ASP A 132 -7.38 -6.04 -0.76
N ILE A 133 -7.69 -5.37 0.34
CA ILE A 133 -8.74 -5.76 1.29
C ILE A 133 -10.06 -5.06 0.94
N GLY A 134 -9.98 -3.78 0.55
CA GLY A 134 -11.12 -2.89 0.42
C GLY A 134 -10.76 -1.46 0.79
N PRO A 135 -11.76 -0.60 1.09
CA PRO A 135 -11.49 0.79 1.45
C PRO A 135 -10.74 0.85 2.78
N GLY A 136 -9.70 1.70 2.82
CA GLY A 136 -9.07 2.16 4.05
C GLY A 136 -9.72 3.45 4.50
N ASN A 137 -9.06 4.58 4.24
CA ASN A 137 -9.54 5.92 4.57
C ASN A 137 -10.43 6.54 3.48
N THR A 138 -10.41 6.04 2.23
CA THR A 138 -11.00 6.79 1.10
C THR A 138 -12.48 7.09 1.26
N LEU A 139 -13.28 6.17 1.81
CA LEU A 139 -14.72 6.40 2.00
C LEU A 139 -14.98 7.40 3.14
N MET A 140 -14.20 7.30 4.23
CA MET A 140 -14.29 8.24 5.35
C MET A 140 -13.90 9.65 4.91
N ASP A 141 -12.80 9.78 4.16
CA ASP A 141 -12.29 11.05 3.64
C ASP A 141 -13.29 11.70 2.66
N GLN A 142 -13.85 10.91 1.74
CA GLN A 142 -14.86 11.42 0.80
C GLN A 142 -16.15 11.84 1.51
N TRP A 143 -16.52 11.16 2.60
CA TRP A 143 -17.72 11.48 3.36
C TRP A 143 -17.55 12.73 4.21
N ILE A 144 -16.43 12.88 4.92
CA ILE A 144 -16.17 14.06 5.75
C ILE A 144 -16.03 15.33 4.92
N GLN A 145 -15.44 15.25 3.73
CA GLN A 145 -15.33 16.39 2.79
C GLN A 145 -16.68 16.89 2.25
N GLN A 146 -17.75 16.11 2.37
CA GLN A 146 -19.11 16.54 2.00
C GLN A 146 -19.81 17.33 3.12
N HIS A 147 -19.33 17.21 4.36
CA HIS A 147 -20.01 17.71 5.55
C HIS A 147 -19.19 18.77 6.30
N THR A 148 -17.89 18.88 6.01
CA THR A 148 -16.95 19.76 6.70
C THR A 148 -15.85 20.24 5.74
N ASP A 149 -15.06 21.23 6.16
CA ASP A 149 -13.86 21.68 5.43
C ASP A 149 -12.62 20.77 5.66
N TRP A 150 -12.76 19.68 6.43
CA TRP A 150 -11.66 18.77 6.74
C TRP A 150 -11.44 17.78 5.60
N LYS A 151 -10.16 17.53 5.27
CA LYS A 151 -9.78 16.56 4.23
C LYS A 151 -9.97 15.10 4.68
N PHE A 152 -9.81 14.84 5.98
CA PHE A 152 -9.93 13.54 6.61
C PHE A 152 -10.38 13.72 8.08
N ASP A 153 -10.93 12.67 8.69
CA ASP A 153 -11.38 12.71 10.09
C ASP A 153 -10.20 12.54 11.05
N LYS A 154 -9.58 13.67 11.41
CA LYS A 154 -8.40 13.69 12.26
C LYS A 154 -8.72 13.07 13.62
N ASP A 155 -7.91 12.09 14.02
CA ASP A 155 -8.02 11.37 15.29
C ASP A 155 -9.41 10.72 15.52
N ALA A 156 -10.14 10.43 14.43
CA ALA A 156 -11.51 9.92 14.45
C ALA A 156 -12.52 10.83 15.19
N TYR A 157 -12.27 12.14 15.21
CA TYR A 157 -13.04 13.10 16.00
C TYR A 157 -14.55 13.03 15.73
N TYR A 158 -14.98 13.00 14.47
CA TYR A 158 -16.40 12.95 14.13
C TYR A 158 -16.95 11.52 14.14
N ALA A 159 -16.17 10.52 13.74
CA ALA A 159 -16.59 9.13 13.82
C ALA A 159 -16.95 8.71 15.26
N GLN A 160 -16.19 9.16 16.25
CA GLN A 160 -16.46 8.88 17.68
C GLN A 160 -17.74 9.53 18.22
N GLN A 161 -18.29 10.53 17.53
CA GLN A 161 -19.56 11.18 17.91
C GLN A 161 -20.78 10.47 17.32
N GLY A 162 -20.58 9.60 16.33
CA GLY A 162 -21.64 8.80 15.73
C GLY A 162 -21.85 7.47 16.45
N SER A 163 -22.93 6.80 16.08
CA SER A 163 -23.22 5.41 16.44
C SER A 163 -23.13 4.53 15.21
N ILE A 164 -22.54 3.34 15.37
CA ILE A 164 -22.49 2.33 14.30
C ILE A 164 -23.92 1.89 13.99
N ASN A 165 -24.29 1.94 12.70
CA ASN A 165 -25.58 1.47 12.20
C ASN A 165 -25.41 0.11 11.51
N GLU A 166 -26.00 -0.94 12.11
CA GLU A 166 -25.86 -2.33 11.65
C GLU A 166 -26.49 -2.60 10.27
N ASP A 167 -27.59 -1.92 9.94
CA ASP A 167 -28.24 -2.07 8.63
C ASP A 167 -27.37 -1.48 7.52
N LEU A 168 -26.77 -0.31 7.76
CA LEU A 168 -25.80 0.30 6.86
C LEU A 168 -24.53 -0.55 6.74
N LEU A 169 -24.00 -1.06 7.86
CA LEU A 169 -22.84 -1.95 7.86
C LEU A 169 -23.11 -3.20 7.00
N SER A 170 -24.29 -3.79 7.16
CA SER A 170 -24.72 -4.96 6.38
C SER A 170 -24.81 -4.63 4.89
N ALA A 171 -25.39 -3.47 4.53
CA ALA A 171 -25.46 -3.02 3.14
C ALA A 171 -24.07 -2.76 2.53
N LEU A 172 -23.16 -2.15 3.30
CA LEU A 172 -21.77 -1.92 2.90
C LEU A 172 -21.00 -3.23 2.69
N LYS A 173 -21.25 -4.28 3.49
CA LYS A 173 -20.57 -5.57 3.36
C LYS A 173 -21.12 -6.47 2.25
N ALA A 174 -22.32 -6.17 1.74
CA ALA A 174 -22.99 -7.01 0.74
C ALA A 174 -22.40 -6.90 -0.69
N ASN A 175 -21.31 -6.15 -0.89
CA ASN A 175 -20.68 -6.06 -2.20
C ASN A 175 -19.93 -7.36 -2.55
N PRO A 176 -20.13 -7.95 -3.75
CA PRO A 176 -19.48 -9.20 -4.16
C PRO A 176 -17.94 -9.19 -4.12
N PHE A 177 -17.32 -8.01 -4.16
CA PHE A 177 -15.87 -7.88 -4.02
C PHE A 177 -15.33 -8.58 -2.77
N PHE A 178 -16.05 -8.53 -1.65
CA PHE A 178 -15.57 -9.10 -0.39
C PHE A 178 -15.55 -10.63 -0.38
N ASP A 179 -16.35 -11.27 -1.24
CA ASP A 179 -16.44 -12.72 -1.40
C ASP A 179 -15.40 -13.28 -2.39
N LEU A 180 -14.72 -12.42 -3.16
CA LEU A 180 -13.67 -12.85 -4.08
C LEU A 180 -12.49 -13.50 -3.32
N PRO A 181 -11.87 -14.56 -3.88
CA PRO A 181 -10.67 -15.18 -3.33
C PRO A 181 -9.49 -14.20 -3.36
N VAL A 182 -8.49 -14.44 -2.51
CA VAL A 182 -7.20 -13.74 -2.55
C VAL A 182 -6.25 -14.45 -3.52
N PRO A 183 -5.38 -13.74 -4.25
CA PRO A 183 -5.23 -12.28 -4.27
C PRO A 183 -6.31 -11.60 -5.12
N LYS A 184 -6.71 -10.38 -4.74
CA LYS A 184 -7.63 -9.50 -5.49
C LYS A 184 -7.19 -8.05 -5.39
N THR A 185 -7.65 -7.22 -6.33
CA THR A 185 -7.31 -5.79 -6.40
C THR A 185 -8.55 -4.91 -6.50
N THR A 186 -8.46 -3.68 -6.03
CA THR A 186 -9.56 -2.70 -6.06
C THR A 186 -9.04 -1.26 -5.99
N GLY A 187 -9.96 -0.30 -6.06
CA GLY A 187 -9.62 1.11 -6.07
C GLY A 187 -10.82 2.03 -5.83
N PRO A 188 -10.59 3.35 -5.87
CA PRO A 188 -11.64 4.37 -5.78
C PRO A 188 -12.74 4.24 -6.83
N GLU A 189 -12.48 3.52 -7.92
CA GLU A 189 -13.43 3.21 -8.99
C GLU A 189 -14.63 2.40 -8.46
N LEU A 190 -14.37 1.50 -7.50
CA LEU A 190 -15.42 0.77 -6.79
C LEU A 190 -15.83 1.47 -5.50
N PHE A 191 -14.85 1.88 -4.68
CA PHE A 191 -15.10 2.46 -3.37
C PHE A 191 -15.06 3.99 -3.41
N ASN A 192 -16.19 4.59 -3.82
CA ASN A 192 -16.39 6.03 -3.89
C ASN A 192 -17.69 6.48 -3.22
N THR A 193 -17.98 7.79 -3.25
CA THR A 193 -19.23 8.38 -2.76
C THR A 193 -20.49 7.69 -3.30
N GLY A 194 -20.49 7.24 -4.56
CA GLY A 194 -21.62 6.50 -5.14
C GLY A 194 -21.89 5.19 -4.39
N TYR A 195 -20.84 4.48 -3.97
CA TYR A 195 -20.93 3.28 -3.14
C TYR A 195 -21.62 3.56 -1.79
N ILE A 196 -21.26 4.68 -1.14
CA ILE A 196 -21.85 5.11 0.14
C ILE A 196 -23.34 5.40 -0.05
N GLN A 197 -23.69 6.21 -1.05
CA GLN A 197 -25.07 6.61 -1.34
C GLN A 197 -25.96 5.41 -1.70
N GLU A 198 -25.45 4.47 -2.51
CA GLU A 198 -26.16 3.24 -2.85
C GLU A 198 -26.41 2.38 -1.61
N SER A 199 -25.42 2.27 -0.71
CA SER A 199 -25.55 1.51 0.54
C SER A 199 -26.58 2.13 1.49
N ILE A 200 -26.58 3.46 1.65
CA ILE A 200 -27.59 4.20 2.42
C ILE A 200 -28.99 3.96 1.87
N LYS A 201 -29.16 4.04 0.54
CA LYS A 201 -30.44 3.81 -0.12
C LYS A 201 -30.93 2.36 0.03
N LYS A 202 -30.03 1.37 -0.10
CA LYS A 202 -30.37 -0.05 0.11
C LYS A 202 -30.85 -0.31 1.53
N ALA A 203 -30.23 0.33 2.51
CA ALA A 203 -30.62 0.22 3.91
C ALA A 203 -31.84 1.09 4.29
N ARG A 204 -32.31 1.98 3.40
CA ARG A 204 -33.42 2.95 3.64
C ARG A 204 -33.10 3.92 4.79
N LEU A 205 -31.89 4.45 4.78
CA LEU A 205 -31.30 5.28 5.84
C LEU A 205 -31.01 6.71 5.39
N GLU A 206 -31.80 7.27 4.48
CA GLU A 206 -31.56 8.60 3.88
C GLU A 206 -31.58 9.74 4.90
N ASN A 207 -32.17 9.53 6.08
CA ASN A 207 -32.22 10.50 7.18
C ASN A 207 -31.21 10.21 8.30
N LEU A 208 -30.33 9.22 8.12
CA LEU A 208 -29.28 8.91 9.10
C LEU A 208 -28.33 10.11 9.21
N ILE A 209 -27.98 10.49 10.44
CA ILE A 209 -27.05 11.61 10.63
C ILE A 209 -25.67 11.23 10.08
N TRP A 210 -24.97 12.20 9.51
CA TRP A 210 -23.74 11.92 8.78
C TRP A 210 -22.61 11.39 9.67
N GLN A 211 -22.62 11.69 10.98
CA GLN A 211 -21.68 11.12 11.95
C GLN A 211 -21.88 9.61 12.13
N ASP A 212 -23.14 9.13 12.14
CA ASP A 212 -23.43 7.70 12.22
C ASP A 212 -22.97 6.97 10.96
N VAL A 213 -23.11 7.59 9.78
CA VAL A 213 -22.53 7.07 8.54
C VAL A 213 -21.01 6.99 8.67
N LEU A 214 -20.34 8.03 9.17
CA LEU A 214 -18.89 8.06 9.32
C LEU A 214 -18.38 7.01 10.33
N ALA A 215 -19.05 6.87 11.48
CA ALA A 215 -18.79 5.83 12.48
C ALA A 215 -18.94 4.43 11.87
N THR A 216 -20.00 4.22 11.08
CA THR A 216 -20.24 2.95 10.39
C THR A 216 -19.18 2.67 9.33
N LEU A 217 -18.72 3.67 8.57
CA LEU A 217 -17.64 3.51 7.59
C LEU A 217 -16.30 3.15 8.27
N ASN A 218 -15.99 3.75 9.42
CA ASN A 218 -14.81 3.41 10.21
C ASN A 218 -14.84 1.94 10.67
N TYR A 219 -15.95 1.51 11.27
CA TYR A 219 -16.14 0.13 11.72
C TYR A 219 -16.20 -0.87 10.55
N PHE A 220 -16.77 -0.46 9.41
CA PHE A 220 -16.77 -1.23 8.17
C PHE A 220 -15.36 -1.54 7.68
N THR A 221 -14.48 -0.52 7.63
CA THR A 221 -13.05 -0.68 7.29
C THR A 221 -12.38 -1.69 8.23
N ALA A 222 -12.56 -1.55 9.55
CA ALA A 222 -12.00 -2.50 10.52
C ALA A 222 -12.53 -3.93 10.31
N THR A 223 -13.83 -4.07 10.03
CA THR A 223 -14.49 -5.35 9.82
C THR A 223 -13.97 -6.08 8.59
N VAL A 224 -13.77 -5.39 7.46
CA VAL A 224 -13.27 -6.03 6.23
C VAL A 224 -11.78 -6.40 6.36
N ILE A 225 -10.99 -5.58 7.06
CA ILE A 225 -9.60 -5.89 7.40
C ILE A 225 -9.54 -7.14 8.27
N ALA A 226 -10.25 -7.15 9.40
CA ALA A 226 -10.26 -8.29 10.32
C ALA A 226 -10.72 -9.57 9.61
N SER A 227 -11.80 -9.50 8.83
CA SER A 227 -12.32 -10.64 8.07
C SER A 227 -11.29 -11.20 7.07
N THR A 228 -10.43 -10.35 6.50
CA THR A 228 -9.37 -10.80 5.58
C THR A 228 -8.19 -11.41 6.34
N ILE A 229 -7.75 -10.79 7.44
CA ILE A 229 -6.65 -11.31 8.28
C ILE A 229 -6.99 -12.69 8.86
N LEU A 230 -8.25 -12.90 9.26
CA LEU A 230 -8.72 -14.19 9.75
C LEU A 230 -8.57 -15.31 8.69
N LYS A 231 -8.64 -14.99 7.38
CA LYS A 231 -8.41 -15.96 6.30
C LYS A 231 -6.94 -16.41 6.19
N PHE A 232 -5.99 -15.60 6.68
CA PHE A 232 -4.56 -15.95 6.72
C PHE A 232 -4.16 -16.71 7.98
N SER A 233 -5.10 -16.87 8.91
CA SER A 233 -4.83 -17.50 10.20
C SER A 233 -5.15 -19.00 10.16
N THR A 234 -4.41 -19.77 10.94
CA THR A 234 -4.70 -21.20 11.15
C THR A 234 -4.93 -21.46 12.63
N GLU A 235 -5.50 -22.62 12.98
CA GLU A 235 -5.67 -23.02 14.39
C GLU A 235 -4.34 -23.05 15.16
N LYS A 236 -3.22 -23.25 14.46
CA LYS A 236 -1.89 -23.41 15.07
C LYS A 236 -1.07 -22.12 15.10
N ALA A 237 -1.41 -21.12 14.28
CA ALA A 237 -0.63 -19.90 14.18
C ALA A 237 -1.51 -18.70 13.77
N LYS A 238 -1.41 -17.64 14.57
CA LYS A 238 -1.93 -16.31 14.24
C LYS A 238 -0.77 -15.45 13.76
N PRO A 239 -0.85 -14.81 12.58
CA PRO A 239 0.16 -13.85 12.19
C PRO A 239 0.21 -12.67 13.14
N SER A 240 1.42 -12.17 13.40
CA SER A 240 1.58 -10.80 13.88
C SER A 240 1.12 -9.82 12.80
N ILE A 241 0.58 -8.68 13.19
CA ILE A 241 0.06 -7.67 12.26
C ILE A 241 0.89 -6.41 12.46
N LEU A 242 1.57 -5.97 11.42
CA LEU A 242 2.36 -4.73 11.42
C LEU A 242 1.68 -3.71 10.50
N ILE A 243 1.17 -2.65 11.12
CA ILE A 243 0.39 -1.62 10.43
C ILE A 243 1.29 -0.48 9.94
N SER A 244 1.02 -0.03 8.71
CA SER A 244 1.56 1.19 8.09
C SER A 244 0.46 2.04 7.45
N GLY A 245 0.81 3.22 6.96
CA GLY A 245 -0.10 4.14 6.28
C GLY A 245 -0.93 5.00 7.23
N GLY A 246 -1.62 6.00 6.67
CA GLY A 246 -2.29 7.05 7.46
C GLY A 246 -3.36 6.53 8.43
N GLY A 247 -3.99 5.38 8.14
CA GLY A 247 -4.97 4.77 9.05
C GLY A 247 -4.39 4.28 10.38
N LEU A 248 -3.06 4.15 10.50
CA LEU A 248 -2.38 3.93 11.79
C LEU A 248 -2.67 5.05 12.80
N HIS A 249 -2.98 6.26 12.32
CA HIS A 249 -3.29 7.41 13.17
C HIS A 249 -4.78 7.56 13.50
N ASN A 250 -5.62 6.60 13.11
CA ASN A 250 -7.04 6.61 13.45
C ASN A 250 -7.27 5.74 14.71
N PRO A 251 -7.42 6.34 15.91
CA PRO A 251 -7.48 5.58 17.16
C PRO A 251 -8.73 4.69 17.25
N LEU A 252 -9.87 5.14 16.73
CA LEU A 252 -11.11 4.37 16.73
C LEU A 252 -11.00 3.12 15.83
N LEU A 253 -10.35 3.27 14.67
CA LEU A 253 -10.09 2.15 13.76
C LEU A 253 -9.20 1.09 14.41
N LEU A 254 -8.13 1.51 15.09
CA LEU A 254 -7.25 0.60 15.83
C LEU A 254 -7.99 -0.09 16.98
N GLU A 255 -8.82 0.63 17.73
CA GLU A 255 -9.66 0.06 18.79
C GLU A 255 -10.56 -1.06 18.23
N HIS A 256 -11.26 -0.79 17.13
CA HIS A 256 -12.10 -1.79 16.48
C HIS A 256 -11.31 -3.00 15.98
N LEU A 257 -10.10 -2.80 15.42
CA LEU A 257 -9.24 -3.91 15.02
C LEU A 257 -8.83 -4.79 16.21
N HIS A 258 -8.47 -4.18 17.35
CA HIS A 258 -8.17 -4.93 18.57
C HIS A 258 -9.37 -5.72 19.09
N GLN A 259 -10.59 -5.15 19.01
CA GLN A 259 -11.83 -5.83 19.40
C GLN A 259 -12.16 -7.00 18.45
N LEU A 260 -11.98 -6.82 17.14
CA LEU A 260 -12.31 -7.80 16.11
C LEU A 260 -11.27 -8.91 15.96
N LEU A 261 -10.03 -8.68 16.40
CA LEU A 261 -8.92 -9.63 16.32
C LEU A 261 -8.37 -9.97 17.72
N PRO A 262 -9.19 -10.56 18.61
CA PRO A 262 -8.75 -10.89 19.95
C PRO A 262 -7.59 -11.89 19.95
N GLY A 263 -6.52 -11.53 20.68
CA GLY A 263 -5.31 -12.33 20.81
C GLY A 263 -4.41 -12.34 19.57
N TYR A 264 -4.58 -11.41 18.64
CA TYR A 264 -3.56 -11.10 17.64
C TYR A 264 -2.59 -10.05 18.19
N SER A 265 -1.31 -10.18 17.85
CA SER A 265 -0.33 -9.13 18.11
C SER A 265 -0.47 -8.08 17.01
N ILE A 266 -1.07 -6.94 17.33
CA ILE A 266 -1.16 -5.79 16.43
C ILE A 266 -0.15 -4.75 16.88
N GLY A 267 0.75 -4.38 15.98
CA GLY A 267 1.77 -3.36 16.19
C GLY A 267 2.01 -2.57 14.92
N SER A 268 3.10 -1.82 14.91
CA SER A 268 3.55 -1.06 13.76
C SER A 268 4.90 -1.56 13.27
N THR A 269 5.27 -1.27 12.02
CA THR A 269 6.62 -1.58 11.54
C THR A 269 7.72 -0.90 12.36
N SER A 270 7.39 0.16 13.10
CA SER A 270 8.31 0.81 14.06
C SER A 270 8.79 -0.15 15.15
N ASP A 271 7.97 -1.11 15.55
CA ASP A 271 8.30 -2.11 16.57
C ASP A 271 9.39 -3.08 16.06
N LYS A 272 9.64 -3.07 14.75
CA LYS A 272 10.72 -3.79 14.06
C LYS A 272 11.83 -2.86 13.56
N GLY A 273 11.86 -1.61 14.04
CA GLY A 273 12.88 -0.62 13.69
C GLY A 273 12.66 0.09 12.35
N ILE A 274 11.51 -0.11 11.70
CA ILE A 274 11.19 0.46 10.39
C ILE A 274 10.12 1.53 10.56
N HIS A 275 10.50 2.80 10.40
CA HIS A 275 9.52 3.89 10.47
C HIS A 275 8.40 3.67 9.43
N PRO A 276 7.11 3.67 9.81
CA PRO A 276 6.01 3.32 8.91
C PRO A 276 5.97 4.15 7.63
N ASP A 277 6.18 5.46 7.74
CA ASP A 277 6.21 6.36 6.59
C ASP A 277 7.46 6.20 5.71
N ALA A 278 8.52 5.56 6.22
CA ALA A 278 9.74 5.30 5.47
C ALA A 278 9.75 3.94 4.78
N LYS A 279 8.80 3.05 5.12
CA LYS A 279 8.77 1.65 4.66
C LYS A 279 8.86 1.55 3.14
N GLU A 280 8.06 2.32 2.41
CA GLU A 280 8.07 2.29 0.93
C GLU A 280 9.40 2.78 0.36
N ALA A 281 10.01 3.81 0.94
CA ALA A 281 11.32 4.31 0.51
C ALA A 281 12.43 3.27 0.75
N ILE A 282 12.42 2.61 1.92
CA ILE A 282 13.35 1.51 2.26
C ILE A 282 13.18 0.36 1.27
N LEU A 283 11.95 0.03 0.89
CA LEU A 283 11.68 -1.02 -0.08
C LEU A 283 12.32 -0.76 -1.45
N PHE A 284 12.25 0.47 -1.95
CA PHE A 284 12.92 0.81 -3.21
C PHE A 284 14.44 0.81 -3.06
N ALA A 285 14.97 1.23 -1.92
CA ALA A 285 16.41 1.12 -1.64
C ALA A 285 16.87 -0.35 -1.66
N LEU A 286 16.08 -1.27 -1.08
CA LEU A 286 16.35 -2.71 -1.15
C LEU A 286 16.29 -3.23 -2.59
N LEU A 287 15.30 -2.83 -3.38
CA LEU A 287 15.21 -3.23 -4.79
C LEU A 287 16.41 -2.75 -5.62
N ALA A 288 16.90 -1.54 -5.35
CA ALA A 288 18.11 -1.03 -5.98
C ALA A 288 19.36 -1.82 -5.55
N ASN A 289 19.47 -2.18 -4.27
CA ASN A 289 20.52 -3.07 -3.79
C ASN A 289 20.48 -4.44 -4.49
N GLU A 290 19.30 -5.06 -4.59
CA GLU A 290 19.14 -6.36 -5.24
C GLU A 290 19.48 -6.33 -6.73
N LEU A 291 19.18 -5.21 -7.42
CA LEU A 291 19.59 -5.06 -8.82
C LEU A 291 21.12 -5.16 -9.00
N ILE A 292 21.89 -4.58 -8.08
CA ILE A 292 23.34 -4.48 -8.18
C ILE A 292 24.06 -5.67 -7.56
N SER A 293 23.57 -6.16 -6.42
CA SER A 293 24.29 -7.12 -5.57
C SER A 293 23.52 -8.43 -5.34
N GLY A 294 22.25 -8.49 -5.74
CA GLY A 294 21.38 -9.64 -5.50
C GLY A 294 21.49 -10.74 -6.57
N GLU A 295 20.96 -11.92 -6.25
CA GLU A 295 20.90 -13.05 -7.18
C GLU A 295 19.74 -12.94 -8.20
N ASN A 296 18.88 -11.92 -8.06
CA ASN A 296 17.74 -11.63 -8.95
C ASN A 296 16.74 -12.80 -9.13
N SER A 297 16.67 -13.71 -8.16
CA SER A 297 15.81 -14.91 -8.18
C SER A 297 14.41 -14.69 -7.57
N PHE A 298 14.15 -13.54 -6.96
CA PHE A 298 12.89 -13.26 -6.24
C PHE A 298 11.69 -13.23 -7.19
N GLY A 299 10.67 -14.05 -6.93
CA GLY A 299 9.52 -14.17 -7.82
C GLY A 299 9.50 -15.44 -8.66
N GLU A 300 10.58 -16.24 -8.66
CA GLU A 300 10.59 -17.47 -9.44
C GLU A 300 9.47 -18.42 -9.00
N GLY A 301 8.59 -18.75 -9.95
CA GLY A 301 7.40 -19.58 -9.71
C GLY A 301 6.22 -18.88 -9.03
N ALA A 302 6.33 -17.59 -8.68
CA ALA A 302 5.24 -16.81 -8.10
C ALA A 302 4.37 -16.16 -9.21
N PRO A 303 3.08 -16.50 -9.33
CA PRO A 303 2.22 -15.94 -10.37
C PRO A 303 2.14 -14.41 -10.30
N GLY A 304 2.42 -13.73 -11.41
CA GLY A 304 2.35 -12.26 -11.50
C GLY A 304 3.59 -11.52 -10.98
N PHE A 305 4.56 -12.23 -10.40
CA PHE A 305 5.77 -11.67 -9.82
C PHE A 305 7.01 -12.23 -10.52
N PRO A 306 7.46 -11.67 -11.66
CA PRO A 306 8.62 -12.19 -12.36
C PRO A 306 9.91 -12.09 -11.52
N ALA A 307 10.80 -13.07 -11.68
CA ALA A 307 12.18 -13.03 -11.19
C ALA A 307 13.03 -12.14 -12.09
N VAL A 308 13.21 -10.89 -11.67
CA VAL A 308 13.97 -9.90 -12.43
C VAL A 308 14.58 -8.85 -11.50
N GLY A 309 15.85 -8.48 -11.75
CA GLY A 309 16.44 -7.29 -11.18
C GLY A 309 15.73 -6.05 -11.69
N MET A 310 15.12 -5.28 -10.77
CA MET A 310 14.25 -4.17 -11.12
C MET A 310 15.00 -2.85 -11.19
N GLY A 311 14.77 -2.12 -12.29
CA GLY A 311 15.23 -0.76 -12.49
C GLY A 311 16.16 -0.59 -13.69
N LYS A 312 16.61 0.65 -13.87
CA LYS A 312 17.60 1.11 -14.85
C LYS A 312 18.65 1.95 -14.13
N ILE A 313 19.89 1.86 -14.59
CA ILE A 313 21.02 2.59 -14.00
C ILE A 313 21.27 3.87 -14.80
N SER A 314 21.27 5.00 -14.11
CA SER A 314 21.70 6.31 -14.60
C SER A 314 23.02 6.68 -13.92
N PHE A 315 24.05 6.94 -14.72
CA PHE A 315 25.35 7.38 -14.25
C PHE A 315 25.41 8.91 -14.11
N PRO A 316 26.18 9.45 -13.15
CA PRO A 316 26.27 10.90 -12.94
C PRO A 316 27.18 11.65 -13.94
N PHE A 317 27.84 10.95 -14.89
CA PHE A 317 28.84 11.50 -15.81
C PHE A 317 28.67 11.02 -17.26
#